data_AF-A0A966WLB9-F1
#
_entry.id   AF-A0A966WLB9-F1
#
_cell.length_a   1.000
_cell.length_b   1.000
_cell.length_c   1.000
_cell.angle_alpha   90.00
_cell.angle_beta   90.00
_cell.angle_gamma   90.00
#
_symmetry.space_group_name_H-M   'P 1'
#
loop_
_entity.id
_entity.type
_entity.pdbx_description
1 polymer ?
#
loop_
_entity_poly.entity_id
_entity_poly.type
_entity_poly.pdbx_seq_one_letter_code
_entity_poly.pdbx_strand_id
1 'polypeptide(L)'
;KKRVSSYFQKSHDGTRIGHMVSKIVRMETTVVRSEAEALLLENNLIKTLKPRYNILFRDDKSYPYLKITGAKAAAPDALGHPSPKSISRVVYYRGAVDKQHEYFGPYPSVWAVREAIQLLQKVFRLRTCEDTVFKNRTRPCLLHQIKRCSGPCVGLISEQDYQQDVKNACELLSGRTQEVMKSLEKRMMTHADALEFEAAADIRNQINALSKVLHQQSVDSVDDRDVDILAVMVQAGKACVNLAMVRGGRHLGDSPYFPTHVEGAQPVEVLEAFISQHYLEIAAPPTLITSHAVDKSLIRALGDQMGIKLHVIHQPREQRKSWLEMAQQNASIKLGRLLAEEGSQQARTRALVDALDLAPEDMDNFLIECFDISHTAGEATQASCVVFHHHQMQSALYRRYNIDGITPGDDYAAMRQVLTRRYAKLAEAVRAGEARFPDLVLIDGGKGQISMAKSVFESL
;
A
#
# COMPACT_ATOMS: atom_id res chain seq x y z
N LYS A 1 -3.21 -16.45 -27.93
CA LYS A 1 -4.24 -17.22 -28.70
C LYS A 1 -5.15 -18.06 -27.79
N LYS A 2 -4.64 -18.99 -26.96
CA LYS A 2 -5.46 -19.86 -26.09
C LYS A 2 -6.43 -19.10 -25.16
N ARG A 3 -5.95 -18.04 -24.49
CA ARG A 3 -6.75 -17.17 -23.60
C ARG A 3 -7.84 -16.37 -24.32
N VAL A 4 -7.66 -16.04 -25.59
CA VAL A 4 -8.69 -15.32 -26.37
C VAL A 4 -9.77 -16.29 -26.84
N SER A 5 -9.37 -17.49 -27.29
CA SER A 5 -10.32 -18.49 -27.77
C SER A 5 -11.29 -19.00 -26.69
N SER A 6 -10.93 -18.95 -25.39
CA SER A 6 -11.82 -19.38 -24.31
C SER A 6 -13.03 -18.45 -24.13
N TYR A 7 -12.90 -17.16 -24.46
CA TYR A 7 -14.03 -16.20 -24.39
C TYR A 7 -15.14 -16.50 -25.39
N PHE A 8 -14.84 -17.21 -26.48
CA PHE A 8 -15.79 -17.50 -27.57
C PHE A 8 -16.30 -18.96 -27.56
N GLN A 9 -16.12 -19.67 -26.44
CA GLN A 9 -16.70 -21.01 -26.24
C GLN A 9 -18.17 -20.91 -25.75
N LYS A 10 -18.96 -21.96 -25.99
CA LYS A 10 -20.44 -21.96 -25.94
C LYS A 10 -21.11 -21.77 -24.57
N SER A 11 -20.39 -21.54 -23.47
CA SER A 11 -20.98 -21.55 -22.12
C SER A 11 -20.47 -20.43 -21.22
N HIS A 12 -21.10 -19.25 -21.30
CA HIS A 12 -20.83 -18.11 -20.40
C HIS A 12 -22.11 -17.49 -19.82
N ASP A 13 -23.25 -18.17 -19.91
CA ASP A 13 -24.57 -17.63 -19.57
C ASP A 13 -24.65 -17.12 -18.13
N GLY A 14 -25.17 -15.91 -17.95
CA GLY A 14 -25.33 -15.26 -16.65
C GLY A 14 -24.03 -14.81 -15.97
N THR A 15 -22.87 -14.97 -16.60
CA THR A 15 -21.58 -14.53 -16.05
C THR A 15 -21.18 -13.14 -16.54
N ARG A 16 -20.32 -12.45 -15.77
CA ARG A 16 -19.65 -11.21 -16.19
C ARG A 16 -19.00 -11.33 -17.58
N ILE A 17 -18.36 -12.47 -17.87
CA ILE A 17 -17.71 -12.73 -19.16
C ILE A 17 -18.75 -12.84 -20.27
N GLY A 18 -19.86 -13.53 -20.04
CA GLY A 18 -20.97 -13.61 -21.00
C GLY A 18 -21.55 -12.23 -21.33
N HIS A 19 -21.76 -11.40 -20.30
CA HIS A 19 -22.18 -10.01 -20.49
C HIS A 19 -21.17 -9.20 -21.30
N MET A 20 -19.87 -9.31 -21.00
CA MET A 20 -18.82 -8.66 -21.80
C MET A 20 -18.87 -9.09 -23.27
N VAL A 21 -18.93 -10.40 -23.52
CA VAL A 21 -18.92 -10.98 -24.87
C VAL A 21 -20.16 -10.55 -25.67
N SER A 22 -21.35 -10.52 -25.06
CA SER A 22 -22.58 -10.04 -25.71
C SER A 22 -22.56 -8.56 -26.11
N LYS A 23 -21.62 -7.77 -25.58
CA LYS A 23 -21.45 -6.35 -25.91
C LYS A 23 -20.30 -6.09 -26.90
N ILE A 24 -19.61 -7.14 -27.38
CA ILE A 24 -18.53 -6.99 -28.37
C ILE A 24 -19.14 -6.61 -29.73
N VAL A 25 -18.74 -5.45 -30.25
CA VAL A 25 -19.12 -4.98 -31.60
C VAL A 25 -17.95 -5.09 -32.59
N ARG A 26 -16.71 -5.00 -32.10
CA ARG A 26 -15.49 -5.02 -32.90
C ARG A 26 -14.36 -5.67 -32.12
N MET A 27 -13.47 -6.35 -32.83
CA MET A 27 -12.23 -6.92 -32.28
C MET A 27 -11.03 -6.36 -33.04
N GLU A 28 -10.00 -5.94 -32.30
CA GLU A 28 -8.73 -5.45 -32.83
C GLU A 28 -7.60 -6.39 -32.40
N THR A 29 -6.55 -6.49 -33.21
CA THR A 29 -5.40 -7.34 -32.90
C THR A 29 -4.12 -6.56 -33.13
N THR A 30 -3.29 -6.48 -32.09
CA THR A 30 -1.97 -5.86 -32.15
C THR A 30 -0.91 -6.96 -32.13
N VAL A 31 0.00 -6.93 -33.10
CA VAL A 31 1.11 -7.90 -33.18
C VAL A 31 2.25 -7.42 -32.29
N VAL A 32 2.77 -8.30 -31.45
CA VAL A 32 3.89 -8.07 -30.54
C VAL A 32 4.94 -9.18 -30.71
N ARG A 33 6.17 -8.94 -30.26
CA ARG A 33 7.33 -9.80 -30.49
C ARG A 33 7.41 -10.97 -29.51
N SER A 34 6.81 -10.86 -28.34
CA SER A 34 6.82 -11.89 -27.30
C SER A 34 5.55 -11.89 -26.44
N GLU A 35 5.34 -12.98 -25.68
CA GLU A 35 4.26 -13.05 -24.70
C GLU A 35 4.43 -12.02 -23.57
N ALA A 36 5.68 -11.72 -23.19
CA ALA A 36 6.00 -10.67 -22.22
C ALA A 36 5.59 -9.28 -22.72
N GLU A 37 5.85 -8.97 -23.99
CA GLU A 37 5.41 -7.71 -24.60
C GLU A 37 3.89 -7.64 -24.74
N ALA A 38 3.23 -8.78 -24.99
CA ALA A 38 1.77 -8.87 -24.99
C ALA A 38 1.17 -8.52 -23.62
N LEU A 39 1.78 -9.04 -22.54
CA LEU A 39 1.35 -8.81 -21.17
C LEU A 39 1.54 -7.35 -20.75
N LEU A 40 2.67 -6.74 -21.13
CA LEU A 40 2.93 -5.32 -20.92
C LEU A 40 1.91 -4.44 -21.65
N LEU A 41 1.64 -4.74 -22.92
CA LEU A 41 0.64 -4.03 -23.70
C LEU A 41 -0.76 -4.16 -23.07
N GLU A 42 -1.16 -5.37 -22.66
CA GLU A 42 -2.43 -5.61 -21.97
C GLU A 42 -2.55 -4.75 -20.71
N ASN A 43 -1.53 -4.76 -19.84
CA ASN A 43 -1.54 -3.98 -18.61
C ASN A 43 -1.64 -2.47 -18.86
N ASN A 44 -0.90 -1.97 -19.84
CA ASN A 44 -0.98 -0.56 -20.24
C ASN A 44 -2.39 -0.19 -20.73
N LEU A 45 -3.01 -1.04 -21.56
CA LEU A 45 -4.39 -0.82 -22.02
C LEU A 45 -5.39 -0.85 -20.87
N ILE A 46 -5.22 -1.74 -19.89
CA ILE A 46 -6.08 -1.79 -18.69
C ILE A 46 -5.99 -0.48 -17.90
N LYS A 47 -4.78 0.04 -17.70
CA LYS A 47 -4.56 1.30 -16.97
C LYS A 47 -5.12 2.50 -17.71
N THR A 48 -4.91 2.57 -19.02
CA THR A 48 -5.35 3.70 -19.85
C THR A 48 -6.86 3.69 -20.06
N LEU A 49 -7.45 2.54 -20.37
CA LEU A 49 -8.86 2.44 -20.75
C LEU A 49 -9.80 2.14 -19.58
N LYS A 50 -9.28 1.65 -18.45
CA LYS A 50 -10.06 1.23 -17.27
C LYS A 50 -11.32 0.44 -17.63
N PRO A 51 -11.18 -0.67 -18.38
CA PRO A 51 -12.32 -1.39 -18.94
C PRO A 51 -13.23 -1.96 -17.85
N ARG A 52 -14.55 -1.78 -18.03
CA ARG A 52 -15.60 -2.13 -17.06
C ARG A 52 -15.56 -3.58 -16.57
N TYR A 53 -15.16 -4.53 -17.41
CA TYR A 53 -15.24 -5.95 -17.10
C TYR A 53 -13.93 -6.55 -16.57
N ASN A 54 -12.83 -5.78 -16.52
CA ASN A 54 -11.57 -6.28 -15.98
C ASN A 54 -11.61 -6.34 -14.47
N ILE A 55 -10.96 -7.38 -13.91
CA ILE A 55 -10.64 -7.43 -12.49
C ILE A 55 -9.62 -6.32 -12.22
N LEU A 56 -10.02 -5.30 -11.48
CA LEU A 56 -9.15 -4.16 -11.17
C LEU A 56 -8.79 -4.21 -9.70
N PHE A 57 -7.50 -4.25 -9.42
CA PHE A 57 -6.98 -3.99 -8.09
C PHE A 57 -6.87 -2.49 -7.92
N ARG A 58 -7.50 -1.93 -6.88
CA ARG A 58 -7.31 -0.51 -6.56
C ARG A 58 -5.84 -0.32 -6.22
N ASP A 59 -5.23 0.66 -6.89
CA ASP A 59 -3.83 1.00 -6.76
C ASP A 59 -3.60 1.70 -5.42
N ASP A 60 -3.61 0.92 -4.35
CA ASP A 60 -3.67 1.44 -2.99
C ASP A 60 -2.38 1.10 -2.26
N LYS A 61 -1.40 1.98 -2.52
CA LYS A 61 -0.12 2.22 -1.83
C LYS A 61 1.10 1.55 -2.48
N SER A 62 2.02 2.39 -2.97
CA SER A 62 3.42 2.02 -3.16
C SER A 62 3.93 1.30 -1.90
N TYR A 63 4.51 0.12 -2.09
CA TYR A 63 4.97 -0.68 -0.96
C TYR A 63 6.03 0.07 -0.15
N PRO A 64 6.00 -0.07 1.18
CA PRO A 64 7.03 0.50 2.02
C PRO A 64 8.32 -0.33 1.85
N TYR A 65 9.41 0.37 1.59
CA TYR A 65 10.76 -0.18 1.54
C TYR A 65 11.58 0.34 2.71
N LEU A 66 12.56 -0.45 3.12
CA LEU A 66 13.70 0.03 3.89
C LEU A 66 14.76 0.48 2.89
N LYS A 67 15.04 1.78 2.85
CA LYS A 67 16.05 2.38 1.98
C LYS A 67 17.30 2.68 2.80
N ILE A 68 18.46 2.23 2.32
CA ILE A 68 19.76 2.67 2.79
C ILE A 68 20.35 3.59 1.73
N THR A 69 20.56 4.87 2.09
CA THR A 69 21.06 5.84 1.13
C THR A 69 22.52 5.54 0.78
N GLY A 70 22.85 5.43 -0.51
CA GLY A 70 24.24 5.34 -0.95
C GLY A 70 25.08 6.52 -0.48
N ALA A 71 26.22 6.21 0.13
CA ALA A 71 27.25 7.18 0.49
C ALA A 71 27.90 7.79 -0.75
N LYS A 72 28.15 9.10 -0.73
CA LYS A 72 28.88 9.83 -1.77
C LYS A 72 30.04 10.57 -1.12
N ALA A 73 31.20 10.54 -1.76
CA ALA A 73 32.36 11.30 -1.32
C ALA A 73 31.99 12.79 -1.22
N ALA A 74 32.24 13.39 -0.06
CA ALA A 74 31.95 14.78 0.21
C ALA A 74 32.95 15.31 1.24
N ALA A 75 33.33 16.58 1.10
CA ALA A 75 34.25 17.21 2.04
C ALA A 75 33.63 17.28 3.45
N PRO A 76 34.43 17.04 4.51
CA PRO A 76 34.01 17.25 5.88
C PRO A 76 33.67 18.72 6.13
N ASP A 77 32.92 18.98 7.20
CA ASP A 77 32.58 20.35 7.60
C ASP A 77 33.80 21.10 8.18
N ALA A 78 33.59 22.37 8.55
CA ALA A 78 34.65 23.21 9.11
C ALA A 78 35.23 22.69 10.44
N LEU A 79 34.54 21.78 11.12
CA LEU A 79 34.95 21.14 12.37
C LEU A 79 35.59 19.76 12.12
N GLY A 80 35.75 19.36 10.85
CA GLY A 80 36.27 18.05 10.48
C GLY A 80 35.25 16.91 10.63
N HIS A 81 33.97 17.21 10.86
CA HIS A 81 32.95 16.18 10.94
C HIS A 81 32.54 15.68 9.54
N PRO A 82 32.15 14.40 9.42
CA PRO A 82 31.65 13.82 8.18
C PRO A 82 30.50 14.62 7.56
N SER A 83 30.41 14.60 6.23
CA SER A 83 29.25 15.19 5.53
C SER A 83 28.03 14.28 5.67
N PRO A 84 26.80 14.79 5.75
CA PRO A 84 25.60 13.94 5.70
C PRO A 84 25.52 13.07 4.44
N LYS A 85 26.18 13.49 3.34
CA LYS A 85 26.24 12.73 2.08
C LYS A 85 27.25 11.58 2.10
N SER A 86 28.32 11.66 2.89
CA SER A 86 29.31 10.58 3.03
C SER A 86 28.82 9.47 3.97
N ILE A 87 27.83 9.77 4.82
CA ILE A 87 27.30 8.82 5.81
C ILE A 87 25.92 8.30 5.41
N SER A 88 25.87 7.02 5.04
CA SER A 88 24.63 6.31 4.71
C SER A 88 23.59 6.37 5.84
N ARG A 89 22.33 6.62 5.49
CA ARG A 89 21.18 6.71 6.40
C ARG A 89 20.18 5.61 6.07
N VAL A 90 19.60 5.02 7.12
CA VAL A 90 18.46 4.10 7.00
C VAL A 90 17.18 4.90 7.09
N VAL A 91 16.29 4.75 6.10
CA VAL A 91 15.00 5.42 6.07
C VAL A 91 13.89 4.50 5.59
N TYR A 92 12.70 4.77 6.10
CA TYR A 92 11.48 4.32 5.47
C TYR A 92 11.33 5.04 4.12
N TYR A 93 10.97 4.30 3.07
CA TYR A 93 10.76 4.84 1.74
C TYR A 93 9.48 4.29 1.11
N ARG A 94 8.80 5.14 0.33
CA ARG A 94 7.68 4.78 -0.54
C ARG A 94 7.86 5.55 -1.84
N GLY A 95 7.87 4.83 -2.96
CA GLY A 95 8.07 5.40 -4.29
C GLY A 95 8.84 4.48 -5.22
N ALA A 96 9.23 5.00 -6.38
CA ALA A 96 10.03 4.27 -7.35
C ALA A 96 11.46 4.02 -6.83
N VAL A 97 11.97 2.80 -7.01
CA VAL A 97 13.34 2.45 -6.65
C VAL A 97 14.31 2.97 -7.71
N ASP A 98 15.51 3.36 -7.29
CA ASP A 98 16.59 3.83 -8.17
C ASP A 98 17.90 3.08 -7.86
N LYS A 99 18.93 3.28 -8.69
CA LYS A 99 20.23 2.61 -8.52
C LYS A 99 21.21 3.34 -7.59
N GLN A 100 20.86 4.52 -7.07
CA GLN A 100 21.75 5.31 -6.20
C GLN A 100 21.69 4.86 -4.74
N HIS A 101 20.71 4.03 -4.39
CA HIS A 101 20.45 3.60 -3.04
C HIS A 101 20.11 2.12 -3.00
N GLU A 102 20.30 1.51 -1.84
CA GLU A 102 19.90 0.13 -1.61
C GLU A 102 18.47 0.12 -1.06
N TYR A 103 17.61 -0.68 -1.68
CA TYR A 103 16.21 -0.81 -1.31
C TYR A 103 15.93 -2.26 -0.91
N PHE A 104 15.46 -2.44 0.32
CA PHE A 104 15.10 -3.74 0.88
C PHE A 104 13.60 -3.79 1.12
N GLY A 105 12.98 -4.89 0.70
CA GLY A 105 11.54 -5.04 0.67
C GLY A 105 11.09 -5.65 -0.67
N PRO A 106 9.83 -5.40 -1.09
CA PRO A 106 8.79 -4.65 -0.38
C PRO A 106 8.44 -5.27 1.00
N TYR A 107 8.01 -4.44 1.94
CA TYR A 107 7.45 -4.92 3.21
C TYR A 107 5.92 -4.84 3.19
N PRO A 108 5.20 -5.73 3.89
CA PRO A 108 3.74 -5.76 3.86
C PRO A 108 3.10 -4.62 4.67
N SER A 109 3.85 -3.96 5.55
CA SER A 109 3.34 -2.82 6.30
C SER A 109 4.45 -1.85 6.71
N VAL A 110 4.04 -0.62 7.02
CA VAL A 110 4.94 0.41 7.59
C VAL A 110 5.52 -0.08 8.93
N TRP A 111 4.73 -0.83 9.69
CA TRP A 111 5.17 -1.38 10.97
C TRP A 111 6.30 -2.39 10.78
N ALA A 112 6.19 -3.29 9.81
CA ALA A 112 7.25 -4.26 9.47
C ALA A 112 8.56 -3.56 9.05
N VAL A 113 8.48 -2.48 8.27
CA VAL A 113 9.67 -1.66 7.97
C VAL A 113 10.26 -1.05 9.24
N ARG A 114 9.43 -0.47 10.11
CA ARG A 114 9.90 0.17 11.34
C ARG A 114 10.59 -0.83 12.27
N GLU A 115 10.07 -2.04 12.40
CA GLU A 115 10.74 -3.10 13.16
C GLU A 115 12.08 -3.49 12.57
N ALA A 116 12.17 -3.62 11.24
CA ALA A 116 13.44 -3.89 10.56
C ALA A 116 14.46 -2.76 10.81
N ILE A 117 14.04 -1.49 10.70
CA ILE A 117 14.90 -0.34 11.02
C ILE A 117 15.35 -0.39 12.48
N GLN A 118 14.44 -0.65 13.41
CA GLN A 118 14.78 -0.73 14.84
C GLN A 118 15.80 -1.83 15.10
N LEU A 119 15.67 -3.00 14.46
CA LEU A 119 16.65 -4.08 14.54
C LEU A 119 18.04 -3.61 14.08
N LEU A 120 18.12 -2.97 12.91
CA LEU A 120 19.39 -2.44 12.40
C LEU A 120 20.00 -1.40 13.36
N GLN A 121 19.18 -0.56 13.99
CA GLN A 121 19.65 0.37 15.01
C GLN A 121 20.19 -0.34 16.26
N LYS A 122 19.62 -1.50 16.65
CA LYS A 122 20.14 -2.27 17.80
C LYS A 122 21.48 -2.92 17.50
N VAL A 123 21.62 -3.49 16.32
CA VAL A 123 22.78 -4.32 15.95
C VAL A 123 23.90 -3.46 15.37
N PHE A 124 23.62 -2.68 14.33
CA PHE A 124 24.63 -1.92 13.57
C PHE A 124 24.68 -0.44 13.91
N ARG A 125 23.80 0.04 14.81
CA ARG A 125 23.79 1.43 15.31
C ARG A 125 23.78 2.47 14.17
N LEU A 126 22.99 2.23 13.12
CA LEU A 126 22.91 3.10 11.96
C LEU A 126 22.04 4.34 12.20
N ARG A 127 22.41 5.47 11.57
CA ARG A 127 21.64 6.72 11.67
C ARG A 127 20.32 6.65 10.91
N THR A 128 19.31 7.31 11.47
CA THR A 128 18.00 7.54 10.86
C THR A 128 17.63 9.02 10.81
N CYS A 129 18.45 9.91 11.38
CA CYS A 129 18.22 11.35 11.38
C CYS A 129 18.34 11.96 9.98
N GLU A 130 17.52 12.98 9.70
CA GLU A 130 17.58 13.75 8.45
C GLU A 130 18.91 14.48 8.28
N ASP A 131 19.28 14.79 7.05
CA ASP A 131 20.57 15.41 6.73
C ASP A 131 20.68 16.82 7.30
N THR A 132 19.56 17.56 7.34
CA THR A 132 19.45 18.86 8.01
C THR A 132 19.76 18.73 9.51
N VAL A 133 19.17 17.73 10.16
CA VAL A 133 19.43 17.43 11.57
C VAL A 133 20.88 17.01 11.75
N PHE A 134 21.40 16.11 10.93
CA PHE A 134 22.78 15.62 11.02
C PHE A 134 23.81 16.76 10.91
N LYS A 135 23.66 17.62 9.91
CA LYS A 135 24.58 18.74 9.66
C LYS A 135 24.64 19.74 10.82
N ASN A 136 23.52 19.94 11.51
CA ASN A 136 23.40 20.95 12.56
C ASN A 136 23.70 20.40 13.96
N ARG A 137 24.23 19.18 14.10
CA ARG A 137 24.53 18.59 15.42
C ARG A 137 25.91 18.99 15.91
N THR A 138 25.93 19.55 17.11
CA THR A 138 27.16 19.84 17.86
C THR A 138 27.41 18.86 19.01
N ARG A 139 26.39 18.08 19.40
CA ARG A 139 26.47 17.07 20.46
C ARG A 139 25.73 15.79 20.09
N PRO A 140 26.14 14.63 20.64
CA PRO A 140 25.44 13.36 20.42
C PRO A 140 23.95 13.44 20.79
N CYS A 141 23.11 12.80 19.99
CA CYS A 141 21.67 12.75 20.24
C CYS A 141 21.28 11.60 21.17
N LEU A 142 20.01 11.57 21.58
CA LEU A 142 19.46 10.51 22.42
C LEU A 142 19.72 9.11 21.84
N LEU A 143 19.58 8.92 20.52
CA LEU A 143 19.82 7.62 19.87
C LEU A 143 21.25 7.13 20.10
N HIS A 144 22.24 8.03 20.17
CA HIS A 144 23.59 7.62 20.53
C HIS A 144 23.70 7.21 22.00
N GLN A 145 23.11 8.00 22.90
CA GLN A 145 23.13 7.72 24.34
C GLN A 145 22.50 6.36 24.69
N ILE A 146 21.42 5.98 23.99
CA ILE A 146 20.77 4.67 24.16
C ILE A 146 21.37 3.58 23.25
N LYS A 147 22.56 3.80 22.68
CA LYS A 147 23.32 2.86 21.84
C LYS A 147 22.55 2.33 20.62
N ARG A 148 21.79 3.23 19.97
CA ARG A 148 21.05 3.00 18.70
C ARG A 148 21.67 3.72 17.50
N CYS A 149 22.67 4.56 17.72
CA CYS A 149 23.43 5.29 16.70
C CYS A 149 24.90 5.39 17.14
N SER A 150 25.86 5.15 16.25
CA SER A 150 27.30 5.28 16.55
C SER A 150 27.78 6.74 16.62
N GLY A 151 26.92 7.71 16.28
CA GLY A 151 27.23 9.14 16.39
C GLY A 151 28.13 9.73 15.30
N PRO A 152 28.04 9.33 14.01
CA PRO A 152 28.90 9.87 12.95
C PRO A 152 28.75 11.39 12.74
N CYS A 153 27.61 11.98 13.11
CA CYS A 153 27.36 13.43 12.97
C CYS A 153 28.28 14.33 13.81
N VAL A 154 28.98 13.76 14.79
CA VAL A 154 29.90 14.47 15.68
C VAL A 154 31.25 13.74 15.75
N GLY A 155 31.58 12.96 14.73
CA GLY A 155 32.90 12.31 14.59
C GLY A 155 33.22 11.19 15.60
N LEU A 156 32.24 10.64 16.33
CA LEU A 156 32.48 9.58 17.33
C LEU A 156 32.79 8.20 16.73
N ILE A 157 32.67 8.05 15.41
CA ILE A 157 33.03 6.87 14.64
C ILE A 157 33.65 7.32 13.32
N SER A 158 34.65 6.58 12.82
CA SER A 158 35.24 6.86 11.52
C SER A 158 34.26 6.56 10.38
N GLU A 159 34.40 7.24 9.23
CA GLU A 159 33.56 6.94 8.07
C GLU A 159 33.74 5.49 7.59
N GLN A 160 34.96 4.95 7.71
CA GLN A 160 35.30 3.59 7.29
C GLN A 160 34.59 2.54 8.14
N ASP A 161 34.65 2.68 9.47
CA ASP A 161 34.00 1.75 10.40
C ASP A 161 32.48 1.82 10.26
N TYR A 162 31.94 3.04 10.11
CA TYR A 162 30.51 3.23 9.87
C TYR A 162 30.06 2.55 8.57
N GLN A 163 30.85 2.67 7.49
CA GLN A 163 30.53 2.05 6.21
C GLN A 163 30.63 0.52 6.26
N GLN A 164 31.51 -0.03 7.10
CA GLN A 164 31.55 -1.48 7.36
C GLN A 164 30.28 -1.95 8.09
N ASP A 165 29.77 -1.19 9.07
CA ASP A 165 28.50 -1.49 9.73
C ASP A 165 27.31 -1.41 8.76
N VAL A 166 27.32 -0.45 7.82
CA VAL A 166 26.33 -0.36 6.74
C VAL A 166 26.40 -1.58 5.83
N LYS A 167 27.61 -2.02 5.45
CA LYS A 167 27.81 -3.22 4.61
C LYS A 167 27.25 -4.47 5.30
N ASN A 168 27.57 -4.67 6.59
CA ASN A 168 27.06 -5.78 7.38
C ASN A 168 25.52 -5.75 7.49
N ALA A 169 24.92 -4.56 7.59
CA ALA A 169 23.47 -4.39 7.57
C ALA A 169 22.85 -4.81 6.23
N CYS A 170 23.46 -4.42 5.10
CA CYS A 170 23.02 -4.84 3.78
C CYS A 170 23.15 -6.36 3.59
N GLU A 171 24.25 -6.96 4.06
CA GLU A 171 24.46 -8.41 4.02
C GLU A 171 23.41 -9.16 4.87
N LEU A 172 23.11 -8.68 6.07
CA LEU A 172 22.05 -9.24 6.91
C LEU A 172 20.69 -9.19 6.21
N LEU A 173 20.33 -8.04 5.66
CA LEU A 173 19.05 -7.85 4.95
C LEU A 173 18.96 -8.70 3.67
N SER A 174 20.09 -9.07 3.08
CA SER A 174 20.19 -9.99 1.94
C SER A 174 20.23 -11.47 2.36
N GLY A 175 20.06 -11.77 3.66
CA GLY A 175 20.08 -13.14 4.20
C GLY A 175 21.48 -13.76 4.33
N ARG A 176 22.56 -12.99 4.23
CA ARG A 176 23.96 -13.46 4.42
C ARG A 176 24.37 -13.45 5.89
N THR A 177 23.52 -13.98 6.75
CA THR A 177 23.64 -13.92 8.21
C THR A 177 24.93 -14.55 8.76
N GLN A 178 25.34 -15.71 8.21
CA GLN A 178 26.54 -16.40 8.69
C GLN A 178 27.82 -15.60 8.43
N GLU A 179 27.88 -14.88 7.30
CA GLU A 179 29.01 -14.01 6.96
C GLU A 179 29.12 -12.84 7.93
N VAL A 180 27.98 -12.22 8.25
CA VAL A 180 27.89 -11.13 9.22
C VAL A 180 28.32 -11.57 10.62
N MET A 181 27.85 -12.75 11.08
CA MET A 181 28.25 -13.31 12.39
C MET A 181 29.76 -13.52 12.47
N LYS A 182 30.35 -14.17 11.45
CA LYS A 182 31.81 -14.37 11.38
C LYS A 182 32.58 -13.05 11.35
N SER A 183 32.07 -12.04 10.62
CA SER A 183 32.71 -10.72 10.58
C SER A 183 32.68 -10.02 11.93
N LEU A 184 31.57 -10.12 12.68
CA LEU A 184 31.46 -9.53 14.02
C LEU A 184 32.35 -10.26 15.03
N GLU A 185 32.38 -11.60 15.01
CA GLU A 185 33.26 -12.40 15.85
C GLU A 185 34.73 -12.06 15.63
N LYS A 186 35.16 -11.93 14.37
CA LYS A 186 36.52 -11.53 14.03
C LYS A 186 36.87 -10.16 14.61
N ARG A 187 35.98 -9.17 14.46
CA ARG A 187 36.18 -7.82 15.02
C ARG A 187 36.25 -7.84 16.53
N MET A 188 35.36 -8.58 17.18
CA MET A 188 35.35 -8.75 18.64
C MET A 188 36.70 -9.32 19.11
N MET A 189 37.22 -10.35 18.43
CA MET A 189 38.51 -10.95 18.77
C MET A 189 39.67 -9.97 18.55
N THR A 190 39.67 -9.20 17.45
CA THR A 190 40.69 -8.17 17.20
C THR A 190 40.76 -7.14 18.34
N HIS A 191 39.61 -6.65 18.82
CA HIS A 191 39.60 -5.73 19.98
C HIS A 191 40.03 -6.42 21.28
N ALA A 192 39.66 -7.69 21.48
CA ALA A 192 40.10 -8.46 22.65
C ALA A 192 41.61 -8.69 22.67
N ASP A 193 42.19 -9.04 21.51
CA ASP A 193 43.64 -9.22 21.32
C ASP A 193 44.40 -7.90 21.54
N ALA A 194 43.79 -6.77 21.19
CA ALA A 194 44.31 -5.43 21.45
C ALA A 194 44.07 -4.93 22.90
N LEU A 195 43.47 -5.75 23.78
CA LEU A 195 43.10 -5.41 25.16
C LEU A 195 42.05 -4.29 25.30
N GLU A 196 41.28 -4.03 24.24
CA GLU A 196 40.20 -3.03 24.18
C GLU A 196 38.86 -3.65 24.63
N PHE A 197 38.78 -4.05 25.90
CA PHE A 197 37.68 -4.87 26.41
C PHE A 197 36.30 -4.22 26.30
N GLU A 198 36.19 -2.89 26.40
CA GLU A 198 34.91 -2.19 26.26
C GLU A 198 34.37 -2.30 24.82
N ALA A 199 35.24 -2.13 23.82
CA ALA A 199 34.87 -2.26 22.41
C ALA A 199 34.50 -3.72 22.08
N ALA A 200 35.27 -4.68 22.58
CA ALA A 200 34.97 -6.11 22.45
C ALA A 200 33.62 -6.46 23.11
N ALA A 201 33.33 -5.93 24.30
CA ALA A 201 32.05 -6.15 24.98
C ALA A 201 30.87 -5.56 24.19
N ASP A 202 31.06 -4.39 23.56
CA ASP A 202 30.05 -3.76 22.70
C ASP A 202 29.71 -4.65 21.49
N ILE A 203 30.72 -5.20 20.80
CA ILE A 203 30.51 -6.11 19.67
C ILE A 203 29.90 -7.44 20.13
N ARG A 204 30.33 -7.99 21.26
CA ARG A 204 29.71 -9.17 21.88
C ARG A 204 28.21 -8.95 22.12
N ASN A 205 27.84 -7.76 22.60
CA ASN A 205 26.43 -7.42 22.81
C ASN A 205 25.66 -7.33 21.48
N GLN A 206 26.30 -6.87 20.39
CA GLN A 206 25.72 -6.90 19.04
C GLN A 206 25.52 -8.34 18.56
N ILE A 207 26.51 -9.22 18.74
CA ILE A 207 26.43 -10.65 18.41
C ILE A 207 25.28 -11.30 19.19
N ASN A 208 25.15 -11.02 20.48
CA ASN A 208 24.05 -11.55 21.29
C ASN A 208 22.67 -11.02 20.86
N ALA A 209 22.58 -9.73 20.52
CA ALA A 209 21.35 -9.14 20.01
C ALA A 209 20.95 -9.75 18.66
N LEU A 210 21.92 -9.95 17.77
CA LEU A 210 21.72 -10.59 16.47
C LEU A 210 21.33 -12.06 16.65
N SER A 211 22.09 -12.81 17.46
CA SER A 211 21.82 -14.22 17.78
C SER A 211 20.42 -14.41 18.38
N LYS A 212 20.00 -13.57 19.33
CA LYS A 212 18.64 -13.64 19.91
C LYS A 212 17.54 -13.47 18.86
N VAL A 213 17.76 -12.57 17.90
CA VAL A 213 16.84 -12.33 16.79
C VAL A 213 16.82 -13.54 15.84
N LEU A 214 17.99 -14.13 15.56
CA LEU A 214 18.11 -15.33 14.73
C LEU A 214 17.59 -16.60 15.41
N HIS A 215 17.69 -16.70 16.74
CA HIS A 215 17.23 -17.87 17.50
C HIS A 215 15.72 -17.88 17.69
N GLN A 216 15.08 -16.70 17.76
CA GLN A 216 13.62 -16.60 17.57
C GLN A 216 13.16 -17.03 16.16
N GLN A 217 14.09 -17.25 15.23
CA GLN A 217 13.83 -17.56 13.83
C GLN A 217 14.26 -18.99 13.42
N SER A 218 14.89 -19.76 14.32
CA SER A 218 15.47 -21.08 13.99
C SER A 218 14.48 -22.25 14.16
N VAL A 219 13.24 -22.10 13.68
CA VAL A 219 12.30 -23.23 13.54
C VAL A 219 12.20 -23.69 12.08
N ASP A 220 12.64 -22.89 11.10
CA ASP A 220 12.34 -23.17 9.69
C ASP A 220 13.59 -23.19 8.82
N SER A 221 14.21 -24.37 8.70
CA SER A 221 15.21 -24.67 7.69
C SER A 221 14.54 -25.00 6.35
N VAL A 222 14.40 -24.01 5.46
CA VAL A 222 14.10 -24.23 4.04
C VAL A 222 15.03 -23.32 3.21
N ASP A 223 15.61 -23.85 2.12
CA ASP A 223 16.51 -23.11 1.20
C ASP A 223 15.85 -21.91 0.49
N ASP A 224 14.53 -21.77 0.62
CA ASP A 224 13.76 -20.65 0.09
C ASP A 224 13.88 -19.42 0.98
N ARG A 225 14.90 -18.60 0.71
CA ARG A 225 15.12 -17.36 1.46
C ARG A 225 14.04 -16.32 1.19
N ASP A 226 13.66 -16.13 -0.07
CA ASP A 226 12.71 -15.11 -0.48
C ASP A 226 11.54 -15.74 -1.24
N VAL A 227 10.34 -15.63 -0.67
CA VAL A 227 9.11 -16.22 -1.21
C VAL A 227 7.94 -15.26 -1.01
N ASP A 228 7.07 -15.16 -2.00
CA ASP A 228 5.74 -14.57 -1.82
C ASP A 228 4.69 -15.67 -1.82
N ILE A 229 3.79 -15.62 -0.83
CA ILE A 229 2.66 -16.54 -0.68
C ILE A 229 1.38 -15.79 -1.04
N LEU A 230 0.66 -16.31 -2.04
CA LEU A 230 -0.53 -15.70 -2.62
C LEU A 230 -1.75 -16.59 -2.40
N ALA A 231 -2.60 -16.16 -1.48
CA ALA A 231 -3.86 -16.83 -1.17
C ALA A 231 -5.05 -16.04 -1.69
N VAL A 232 -5.96 -16.70 -2.40
CA VAL A 232 -7.21 -16.08 -2.89
C VAL A 232 -8.40 -16.73 -2.25
N MET A 233 -9.29 -15.89 -1.71
CA MET A 233 -10.60 -16.28 -1.21
C MET A 233 -11.66 -15.48 -1.96
N VAL A 234 -12.73 -16.15 -2.40
CA VAL A 234 -13.88 -15.55 -3.07
C VAL A 234 -15.13 -15.95 -2.30
N GLN A 235 -15.95 -14.98 -1.91
CA GLN A 235 -17.18 -15.20 -1.16
C GLN A 235 -18.17 -14.08 -1.46
N ALA A 236 -19.44 -14.43 -1.70
CA ALA A 236 -20.55 -13.49 -1.91
C ALA A 236 -20.26 -12.38 -2.94
N GLY A 237 -19.69 -12.72 -4.09
CA GLY A 237 -19.38 -11.75 -5.16
C GLY A 237 -18.21 -10.81 -4.85
N LYS A 238 -17.49 -11.02 -3.74
CA LYS A 238 -16.28 -10.30 -3.36
C LYS A 238 -15.10 -11.26 -3.32
N ALA A 239 -13.89 -10.72 -3.46
CA ALA A 239 -12.66 -11.49 -3.39
C ALA A 239 -11.62 -10.77 -2.53
N CYS A 240 -10.74 -11.57 -1.93
CA CYS A 240 -9.58 -11.11 -1.20
C CYS A 240 -8.37 -11.90 -1.71
N VAL A 241 -7.35 -11.19 -2.20
CA VAL A 241 -6.02 -11.76 -2.45
C VAL A 241 -5.13 -11.33 -1.30
N ASN A 242 -4.69 -12.28 -0.49
CA ASN A 242 -3.76 -12.04 0.58
C ASN A 242 -2.34 -12.38 0.12
N LEU A 243 -1.48 -11.37 0.07
CA LEU A 243 -0.06 -11.49 -0.21
C LEU A 243 0.72 -11.49 1.10
N ALA A 244 1.28 -12.64 1.44
CA ALA A 244 2.22 -12.80 2.54
C ALA A 244 3.64 -12.87 1.98
N MET A 245 4.58 -12.17 2.62
CA MET A 245 5.97 -12.09 2.15
C MET A 245 6.90 -12.76 3.14
N VAL A 246 7.76 -13.65 2.65
CA VAL A 246 8.88 -14.23 3.40
C VAL A 246 10.17 -13.73 2.78
N ARG A 247 11.07 -13.16 3.60
CA ARG A 247 12.41 -12.73 3.17
C ARG A 247 13.47 -13.19 4.16
N GLY A 248 14.58 -13.71 3.66
CA GLY A 248 15.59 -14.39 4.48
C GLY A 248 15.02 -15.48 5.42
N GLY A 249 13.96 -16.19 5.01
CA GLY A 249 13.25 -17.18 5.83
C GLY A 249 12.28 -16.59 6.87
N ARG A 250 12.10 -15.26 6.92
CA ARG A 250 11.23 -14.59 7.89
C ARG A 250 9.92 -14.13 7.27
N HIS A 251 8.79 -14.52 7.86
CA HIS A 251 7.49 -13.98 7.52
C HIS A 251 7.42 -12.49 7.91
N LEU A 252 7.30 -11.60 6.92
CA LEU A 252 7.28 -10.15 7.12
C LEU A 252 5.88 -9.63 7.44
N GLY A 253 4.84 -10.43 7.21
CA GLY A 253 3.42 -10.09 7.39
C GLY A 253 2.61 -10.20 6.10
N ASP A 254 1.33 -9.88 6.22
CA ASP A 254 0.30 -10.05 5.19
C ASP A 254 -0.24 -8.72 4.67
N SER A 255 -0.59 -8.67 3.39
CA SER A 255 -1.25 -7.55 2.72
C SER A 255 -2.50 -8.04 1.99
N PRO A 256 -3.71 -7.71 2.48
CA PRO A 256 -4.95 -8.07 1.80
C PRO A 256 -5.29 -7.07 0.68
N TYR A 257 -5.69 -7.60 -0.47
CA TYR A 257 -6.13 -6.85 -1.63
C TYR A 257 -7.56 -7.22 -1.99
N PHE A 258 -8.39 -6.20 -2.18
CA PHE A 258 -9.81 -6.37 -2.52
C PHE A 258 -10.06 -5.85 -3.94
N PRO A 259 -10.01 -6.73 -4.95
CA PRO A 259 -10.30 -6.35 -6.32
C PRO A 259 -11.76 -6.00 -6.53
N THR A 260 -12.01 -5.23 -7.58
CA THR A 260 -13.34 -4.87 -8.09
C THR A 260 -13.67 -5.67 -9.35
N HIS A 261 -14.96 -5.75 -9.69
CA HIS A 261 -15.50 -6.54 -10.82
C HIS A 261 -15.20 -8.03 -10.75
N VAL A 262 -15.30 -8.64 -9.56
CA VAL A 262 -15.03 -10.09 -9.35
C VAL A 262 -16.28 -10.97 -9.37
N GLU A 263 -17.45 -10.42 -9.68
CA GLU A 263 -18.69 -11.18 -9.79
C GLU A 263 -18.57 -12.29 -10.85
N GLY A 264 -18.82 -13.54 -10.41
CA GLY A 264 -18.71 -14.73 -11.23
C GLY A 264 -17.27 -15.11 -11.63
N ALA A 265 -16.25 -14.41 -11.12
CA ALA A 265 -14.85 -14.75 -11.40
C ALA A 265 -14.41 -15.98 -10.60
N GLN A 266 -13.67 -16.88 -11.25
CA GLN A 266 -13.06 -18.01 -10.56
C GLN A 266 -11.85 -17.54 -9.72
N PRO A 267 -11.56 -18.16 -8.56
CA PRO A 267 -10.41 -17.77 -7.73
C PRO A 267 -9.07 -17.72 -8.49
N VAL A 268 -8.87 -18.63 -9.45
CA VAL A 268 -7.69 -18.64 -10.32
C VAL A 268 -7.59 -17.40 -11.20
N GLU A 269 -8.70 -16.91 -11.76
CA GLU A 269 -8.72 -15.71 -12.60
C GLU A 269 -8.36 -14.47 -11.79
N VAL A 270 -8.86 -14.40 -10.55
CA VAL A 270 -8.53 -13.32 -9.61
C VAL A 270 -7.03 -13.36 -9.25
N LEU A 271 -6.48 -14.55 -9.02
CA LEU A 271 -5.06 -14.74 -8.71
C LEU A 271 -4.16 -14.36 -9.89
N GLU A 272 -4.48 -14.81 -11.10
CA GLU A 272 -3.72 -14.49 -12.32
C GLU A 272 -3.79 -12.99 -12.64
N ALA A 273 -4.95 -12.36 -12.46
CA ALA A 273 -5.11 -10.92 -12.60
C ALA A 273 -4.24 -10.16 -11.59
N PHE A 274 -4.16 -10.63 -10.34
CA PHE A 274 -3.28 -10.05 -9.32
C PHE A 274 -1.82 -10.17 -9.72
N ILE A 275 -1.35 -11.39 -10.00
CA ILE A 275 0.04 -11.67 -10.39
C ILE A 275 0.46 -10.81 -11.58
N SER A 276 -0.39 -10.73 -12.60
CA SER A 276 -0.13 -9.91 -13.79
C SER A 276 -0.02 -8.43 -13.45
N GLN A 277 -0.99 -7.87 -12.72
CA GLN A 277 -0.98 -6.43 -12.43
C GLN A 277 0.11 -6.02 -11.43
N HIS A 278 0.32 -6.84 -10.41
CA HIS A 278 1.24 -6.57 -9.30
C HIS A 278 2.71 -6.70 -9.72
N TYR A 279 3.08 -7.82 -10.34
CA TYR A 279 4.49 -8.10 -10.64
C TYR A 279 4.99 -7.46 -11.94
N LEU A 280 4.12 -6.82 -12.73
CA LEU A 280 4.60 -5.96 -13.83
C LEU A 280 5.27 -4.68 -13.31
N GLU A 281 4.88 -4.20 -12.12
CA GLU A 281 5.42 -2.99 -11.51
C GLU A 281 6.46 -3.28 -10.42
N ILE A 282 6.33 -4.43 -9.76
CA ILE A 282 7.12 -4.80 -8.59
C ILE A 282 7.89 -6.07 -8.89
N ALA A 283 9.18 -6.08 -8.57
CA ALA A 283 10.00 -7.26 -8.76
C ALA A 283 9.50 -8.43 -7.88
N ALA A 284 9.24 -9.57 -8.52
CA ALA A 284 8.86 -10.80 -7.82
C ALA A 284 10.10 -11.48 -7.22
N PRO A 285 9.97 -12.19 -6.08
CA PRO A 285 11.01 -13.10 -5.64
C PRO A 285 11.13 -14.32 -6.57
N PRO A 286 12.24 -15.09 -6.50
CA PRO A 286 12.44 -16.27 -7.35
C PRO A 286 11.37 -17.36 -7.19
N THR A 287 10.70 -17.42 -6.03
CA THR A 287 9.68 -18.42 -5.72
C THR A 287 8.36 -17.77 -5.32
N LEU A 288 7.26 -18.23 -5.92
CA LEU A 288 5.89 -17.89 -5.51
C LEU A 288 5.17 -19.16 -5.03
N ILE A 289 4.49 -19.08 -3.91
CA ILE A 289 3.58 -20.12 -3.43
C ILE A 289 2.16 -19.65 -3.69
N THR A 290 1.36 -20.46 -4.38
CA THR A 290 0.01 -20.06 -4.78
C THR A 290 -1.06 -21.01 -4.24
N SER A 291 -2.18 -20.42 -3.79
CA SER A 291 -3.38 -21.17 -3.38
C SER A 291 -4.03 -21.97 -4.52
N HIS A 292 -3.90 -21.47 -5.74
CA HIS A 292 -4.46 -22.09 -6.95
C HIS A 292 -3.36 -22.25 -8.01
N ALA A 293 -3.53 -23.22 -8.90
CA ALA A 293 -2.63 -23.40 -10.04
C ALA A 293 -2.85 -22.28 -11.06
N VAL A 294 -1.76 -21.64 -11.49
CA VAL A 294 -1.77 -20.50 -12.43
C VAL A 294 -1.15 -20.90 -13.78
N ASP A 295 -1.53 -20.21 -14.86
CA ASP A 295 -1.04 -20.50 -16.20
C ASP A 295 0.49 -20.36 -16.30
N LYS A 296 1.14 -21.40 -16.82
CA LYS A 296 2.59 -21.44 -17.03
C LYS A 296 3.07 -20.39 -18.03
N SER A 297 2.26 -20.00 -19.01
CA SER A 297 2.66 -18.95 -19.96
C SER A 297 2.76 -17.58 -19.29
N LEU A 298 1.86 -17.28 -18.35
CA LEU A 298 1.91 -16.05 -17.55
C LEU A 298 3.22 -15.98 -16.75
N ILE A 299 3.55 -17.05 -16.04
CA ILE A 299 4.77 -17.13 -15.22
C ILE A 299 6.03 -17.01 -16.07
N ARG A 300 6.05 -17.66 -17.24
CA ARG A 300 7.17 -17.56 -18.17
C ARG A 300 7.34 -16.13 -18.69
N ALA A 301 6.24 -15.48 -19.11
CA ALA A 301 6.27 -14.12 -19.61
C ALA A 301 6.80 -13.12 -18.55
N LEU A 302 6.37 -13.27 -17.29
CA LEU A 302 6.89 -12.46 -16.18
C LEU A 302 8.37 -12.72 -15.90
N GLY A 303 8.79 -14.00 -15.91
CA GLY A 303 10.20 -14.35 -15.73
C GLY A 303 11.10 -13.79 -16.83
N ASP A 304 10.67 -13.88 -18.09
CA ASP A 304 11.39 -13.35 -19.25
C ASP A 304 11.51 -11.81 -19.18
N GLN A 305 10.45 -11.11 -18.74
CA GLN A 305 10.48 -9.65 -18.55
C GLN A 305 11.45 -9.23 -17.44
N MET A 306 11.44 -9.95 -16.31
CA MET A 306 12.27 -9.64 -15.15
C MET A 306 13.72 -10.12 -15.30
N GLY A 307 14.01 -11.00 -16.27
CA GLY A 307 15.31 -11.64 -16.43
C GLY A 307 15.62 -12.65 -15.32
N ILE A 308 14.61 -13.17 -14.62
CA ILE A 308 14.77 -14.16 -13.54
C ILE A 308 13.91 -15.40 -13.81
N LYS A 309 14.39 -16.56 -13.35
CA LYS A 309 13.61 -17.81 -13.43
C LYS A 309 12.63 -17.88 -12.25
N LEU A 310 11.35 -17.61 -12.52
CA LEU A 310 10.28 -17.74 -11.53
C LEU A 310 9.86 -19.21 -11.33
N HIS A 311 9.82 -19.65 -10.07
CA HIS A 311 9.34 -20.96 -9.66
C HIS A 311 8.02 -20.78 -8.93
N VAL A 312 6.94 -21.36 -9.47
CA VAL A 312 5.62 -21.29 -8.84
C VAL A 312 5.22 -22.65 -8.30
N ILE A 313 4.91 -22.69 -7.02
CA ILE A 313 4.57 -23.90 -6.28
C ILE A 313 3.09 -23.81 -5.89
N HIS A 314 2.26 -24.58 -6.58
CA HIS A 314 0.92 -24.91 -6.11
C HIS A 314 1.00 -26.19 -5.25
N GLN A 315 0.20 -26.32 -4.20
CA GLN A 315 0.23 -27.48 -3.28
C GLN A 315 1.61 -27.73 -2.63
N PRO A 316 2.15 -26.74 -1.89
CA PRO A 316 3.38 -26.92 -1.13
C PRO A 316 3.27 -28.02 -0.08
N ARG A 317 4.43 -28.49 0.40
CA ARG A 317 4.56 -29.44 1.51
C ARG A 317 5.23 -28.77 2.72
N GLU A 318 5.08 -29.39 3.88
CA GLU A 318 5.78 -29.00 5.13
C GLU A 318 5.59 -27.51 5.46
N GLN A 319 6.67 -26.77 5.72
CA GLN A 319 6.60 -25.39 6.17
C GLN A 319 5.91 -24.46 5.16
N ARG A 320 6.18 -24.67 3.87
CA ARG A 320 5.51 -23.92 2.80
C ARG A 320 3.99 -24.14 2.81
N LYS A 321 3.53 -25.32 3.25
CA LYS A 321 2.09 -25.61 3.43
C LYS A 321 1.51 -24.82 4.60
N SER A 322 2.21 -24.80 5.74
CA SER A 322 1.81 -23.99 6.90
C SER A 322 1.68 -22.49 6.53
N TRP A 323 2.65 -21.95 5.78
CA TRP A 323 2.57 -20.57 5.29
C TRP A 323 1.35 -20.31 4.39
N LEU A 324 1.07 -21.23 3.46
CA LEU A 324 -0.10 -21.10 2.58
C LEU A 324 -1.42 -21.16 3.36
N GLU A 325 -1.54 -22.09 4.32
CA GLU A 325 -2.72 -22.23 5.17
C GLU A 325 -2.97 -20.97 6.01
N MET A 326 -1.91 -20.41 6.61
CA MET A 326 -2.01 -19.13 7.33
C MET A 326 -2.46 -17.99 6.40
N ALA A 327 -1.88 -17.89 5.20
CA ALA A 327 -2.27 -16.86 4.23
C ALA A 327 -3.74 -17.01 3.78
N GLN A 328 -4.23 -18.24 3.62
CA GLN A 328 -5.65 -18.53 3.31
C GLN A 328 -6.57 -18.15 4.47
N GLN A 329 -6.19 -18.48 5.70
CA GLN A 329 -6.95 -18.11 6.89
C GLN A 329 -7.03 -16.58 7.04
N ASN A 330 -5.91 -15.88 6.83
CA ASN A 330 -5.87 -14.42 6.85
C ASN A 330 -6.76 -13.81 5.76
N ALA A 331 -6.72 -14.34 4.53
CA ALA A 331 -7.60 -13.93 3.45
C ALA A 331 -9.08 -14.08 3.83
N SER A 332 -9.45 -15.21 4.44
CA SER A 332 -10.82 -15.49 4.90
C SER A 332 -11.27 -14.52 5.99
N ILE A 333 -10.43 -14.25 7.00
CA ILE A 333 -10.75 -13.32 8.08
C ILE A 333 -10.96 -11.90 7.53
N LYS A 334 -10.06 -11.46 6.63
CA LYS A 334 -10.13 -10.12 6.04
C LYS A 334 -11.35 -9.96 5.13
N LEU A 335 -11.68 -10.97 4.34
CA LEU A 335 -12.88 -10.98 3.50
C LEU A 335 -14.16 -10.98 4.35
N GLY A 336 -14.22 -11.82 5.39
CA GLY A 336 -15.36 -11.85 6.31
C GLY A 336 -15.58 -10.51 7.01
N ARG A 337 -14.50 -9.83 7.41
CA ARG A 337 -14.57 -8.47 7.97
C ARG A 337 -15.10 -7.46 6.96
N LEU A 338 -14.63 -7.48 5.71
CA LEU A 338 -15.11 -6.58 4.66
C LEU A 338 -16.62 -6.78 4.43
N LEU A 339 -17.08 -8.02 4.32
CA LEU A 339 -18.49 -8.35 4.12
C LEU A 339 -19.35 -7.90 5.30
N ALA A 340 -18.86 -8.06 6.53
CA ALA A 340 -19.56 -7.59 7.73
C ALA A 340 -19.64 -6.05 7.79
N GLU A 341 -18.56 -5.34 7.42
CA GLU A 341 -18.54 -3.88 7.36
C GLU A 341 -19.49 -3.34 6.27
N GLU A 342 -19.51 -3.93 5.07
CA GLU A 342 -20.44 -3.55 3.99
C GLU A 342 -21.91 -3.81 4.38
N GLY A 343 -22.22 -4.99 4.92
CA GLY A 343 -23.57 -5.31 5.40
C GLY A 343 -24.03 -4.36 6.51
N SER A 344 -23.12 -3.94 7.39
CA SER A 344 -23.40 -2.95 8.44
C SER A 344 -23.70 -1.56 7.88
N GLN A 345 -23.02 -1.14 6.80
CA GLN A 345 -23.32 0.15 6.15
C GLN A 345 -24.66 0.13 5.41
N GLN A 346 -24.95 -0.95 4.68
CA GLN A 346 -26.25 -1.14 4.01
C GLN A 346 -27.40 -1.09 5.02
N ALA A 347 -27.25 -1.79 6.16
CA ALA A 347 -28.23 -1.74 7.24
C ALA A 347 -28.41 -0.32 7.82
N ARG A 348 -27.34 0.47 7.93
CA ARG A 348 -27.42 1.88 8.35
C ARG A 348 -28.16 2.75 7.34
N THR A 349 -27.89 2.61 6.05
CA THR A 349 -28.61 3.36 5.01
C THR A 349 -30.09 3.01 5.03
N ARG A 350 -30.42 1.73 5.16
CA ARG A 350 -31.82 1.29 5.28
C ARG A 350 -32.49 1.85 6.53
N ALA A 351 -31.84 1.79 7.69
CA ALA A 351 -32.38 2.36 8.92
C ALA A 351 -32.61 3.87 8.82
N LEU A 352 -31.74 4.61 8.11
CA LEU A 352 -31.93 6.04 7.84
C LEU A 352 -33.15 6.30 6.95
N VAL A 353 -33.30 5.51 5.88
CA VAL A 353 -34.41 5.59 4.93
C VAL A 353 -35.74 5.28 5.64
N ASP A 354 -35.77 4.20 6.43
CA ASP A 354 -36.93 3.81 7.22
C ASP A 354 -37.28 4.88 8.28
N ALA A 355 -36.28 5.46 8.95
CA ALA A 355 -36.49 6.50 9.96
C ALA A 355 -37.01 7.83 9.39
N LEU A 356 -36.70 8.12 8.12
CA LEU A 356 -37.14 9.32 7.42
C LEU A 356 -38.36 9.07 6.52
N ASP A 357 -38.91 7.85 6.53
CA ASP A 357 -40.05 7.44 5.69
C ASP A 357 -39.82 7.73 4.19
N LEU A 358 -38.60 7.47 3.73
CA LEU A 358 -38.22 7.67 2.33
C LEU A 358 -38.47 6.36 1.54
N ALA A 359 -38.88 6.50 0.28
CA ALA A 359 -39.10 5.37 -0.63
C ALA A 359 -38.20 5.48 -1.88
N PRO A 360 -36.86 5.36 -1.74
CA PRO A 360 -35.96 5.41 -2.88
C PRO A 360 -36.15 4.19 -3.78
N GLU A 361 -36.15 4.42 -5.09
CA GLU A 361 -36.32 3.36 -6.10
C GLU A 361 -35.13 2.38 -6.14
N ASP A 362 -33.92 2.89 -5.83
CA ASP A 362 -32.69 2.12 -5.85
C ASP A 362 -31.83 2.45 -4.63
N MET A 363 -31.74 1.49 -3.70
CA MET A 363 -30.98 1.67 -2.47
C MET A 363 -29.47 1.67 -2.66
N ASP A 364 -28.97 0.92 -3.64
CA ASP A 364 -27.53 0.86 -3.92
C ASP A 364 -27.03 2.17 -4.54
N ASN A 365 -27.94 2.91 -5.18
CA ASN A 365 -27.67 4.22 -5.76
C ASN A 365 -28.14 5.40 -4.89
N PHE A 366 -28.52 5.19 -3.63
CA PHE A 366 -28.97 6.27 -2.75
C PHE A 366 -27.86 7.29 -2.48
N LEU A 367 -28.07 8.53 -2.90
CA LEU A 367 -27.12 9.64 -2.89
C LEU A 367 -27.51 10.68 -1.83
N ILE A 368 -26.59 10.94 -0.89
CA ILE A 368 -26.77 11.91 0.17
C ILE A 368 -25.69 13.00 0.05
N GLU A 369 -26.09 14.27 0.04
CA GLU A 369 -25.19 15.41 0.22
C GLU A 369 -25.41 16.03 1.60
N CYS A 370 -24.34 16.27 2.36
CA CYS A 370 -24.40 16.90 3.68
C CYS A 370 -23.60 18.19 3.70
N PHE A 371 -24.20 19.26 4.23
CA PHE A 371 -23.61 20.60 4.28
C PHE A 371 -23.36 21.05 5.72
N ASP A 372 -22.16 21.59 5.96
CA ASP A 372 -21.72 22.21 7.21
C ASP A 372 -21.15 23.61 6.94
N ILE A 373 -21.36 24.55 7.87
CA ILE A 373 -20.79 25.90 7.86
C ILE A 373 -19.76 26.00 8.98
N SER A 374 -18.51 26.20 8.61
CA SER A 374 -17.42 26.37 9.57
C SER A 374 -17.02 27.84 9.69
N HIS A 375 -16.92 28.33 10.93
CA HIS A 375 -16.31 29.62 11.27
C HIS A 375 -15.02 29.39 12.04
N THR A 376 -13.88 29.65 11.41
CA THR A 376 -12.62 29.79 12.13
C THR A 376 -12.51 31.25 12.59
N ALA A 377 -12.39 31.47 13.91
CA ALA A 377 -12.31 32.81 14.48
C ALA A 377 -11.11 33.58 13.90
N GLY A 378 -11.37 34.46 12.93
CA GLY A 378 -10.37 35.26 12.21
C GLY A 378 -10.14 34.89 10.72
N GLU A 379 -10.76 33.82 10.20
CA GLU A 379 -10.71 33.43 8.79
C GLU A 379 -12.09 33.61 8.10
N ALA A 380 -12.09 33.64 6.77
CA ALA A 380 -13.32 33.76 5.97
C ALA A 380 -14.24 32.54 6.16
N THR A 381 -15.55 32.78 6.27
CA THR A 381 -16.57 31.73 6.40
C THR A 381 -16.47 30.74 5.23
N GLN A 382 -16.50 29.44 5.53
CA GLN A 382 -16.42 28.38 4.53
C GLN A 382 -17.54 27.37 4.74
N ALA A 383 -18.14 26.92 3.64
CA ALA A 383 -19.09 25.82 3.64
C ALA A 383 -18.43 24.55 3.07
N SER A 384 -18.71 23.42 3.70
CA SER A 384 -18.25 22.09 3.25
C SER A 384 -19.43 21.25 2.81
N CYS A 385 -19.27 20.56 1.68
CA CYS A 385 -20.22 19.58 1.17
C CYS A 385 -19.52 18.22 1.15
N VAL A 386 -20.04 17.27 1.92
CA VAL A 386 -19.59 15.87 1.93
C VAL A 386 -20.65 15.01 1.26
N VAL A 387 -20.19 13.98 0.56
CA VAL A 387 -21.07 13.11 -0.25
C VAL A 387 -21.01 11.69 0.29
N PHE A 388 -22.17 11.09 0.49
CA PHE A 388 -22.33 9.67 0.81
C PHE A 388 -23.14 8.99 -0.29
N HIS A 389 -22.60 7.92 -0.87
CA HIS A 389 -23.19 7.21 -2.00
C HIS A 389 -22.65 5.77 -2.00
N HIS A 390 -23.44 4.81 -2.51
CA HIS A 390 -23.09 3.39 -2.47
C HIS A 390 -22.76 2.89 -1.05
N HIS A 391 -23.52 3.34 -0.06
CA HIS A 391 -23.33 3.02 1.36
C HIS A 391 -21.96 3.43 1.93
N GLN A 392 -21.24 4.36 1.28
CA GLN A 392 -19.90 4.80 1.70
C GLN A 392 -19.69 6.31 1.49
N MET A 393 -18.76 6.88 2.25
CA MET A 393 -18.31 8.26 2.07
C MET A 393 -17.49 8.40 0.78
N GLN A 394 -17.82 9.38 -0.06
CA GLN A 394 -17.17 9.64 -1.34
C GLN A 394 -16.25 10.86 -1.27
N SER A 395 -15.08 10.71 -0.65
CA SER A 395 -14.14 11.83 -0.41
C SER A 395 -13.70 12.57 -1.68
N ALA A 396 -13.60 11.88 -2.82
CA ALA A 396 -13.28 12.48 -4.12
C ALA A 396 -14.36 13.47 -4.60
N LEU A 397 -15.59 13.32 -4.13
CA LEU A 397 -16.72 14.18 -4.47
C LEU A 397 -16.91 15.34 -3.48
N TYR A 398 -16.11 15.42 -2.42
CA TYR A 398 -16.23 16.50 -1.43
C TYR A 398 -15.89 17.84 -2.06
N ARG A 399 -16.60 18.88 -1.64
CA ARG A 399 -16.39 20.25 -2.11
C ARG A 399 -16.33 21.22 -0.94
N ARG A 400 -15.52 22.25 -1.08
CA ARG A 400 -15.45 23.40 -0.17
C ARG A 400 -15.81 24.66 -0.94
N TYR A 401 -16.60 25.51 -0.32
CA TYR A 401 -17.09 26.75 -0.90
C TYR A 401 -16.68 27.90 -0.01
N ASN A 402 -15.89 28.82 -0.55
CA ASN A 402 -15.66 30.10 0.10
C ASN A 402 -16.96 30.92 0.02
N ILE A 403 -17.33 31.51 1.16
CA ILE A 403 -18.53 32.31 1.35
C ILE A 403 -18.11 33.77 1.44
N ASP A 404 -18.65 34.58 0.54
CA ASP A 404 -18.26 35.99 0.36
C ASP A 404 -19.52 36.88 0.32
N GLY A 405 -19.38 38.12 0.79
CA GLY A 405 -20.43 39.13 0.68
C GLY A 405 -21.60 38.98 1.65
N ILE A 406 -21.40 38.23 2.74
CA ILE A 406 -22.39 38.09 3.83
C ILE A 406 -21.94 38.83 5.08
N THR A 407 -22.88 39.13 5.97
CA THR A 407 -22.57 39.63 7.32
C THR A 407 -21.76 38.56 8.07
N PRO A 408 -20.63 38.90 8.71
CA PRO A 408 -19.85 37.94 9.49
C PRO A 408 -20.70 37.25 10.56
N GLY A 409 -20.66 35.90 10.59
CA GLY A 409 -21.47 35.09 11.52
C GLY A 409 -22.91 34.83 11.08
N ASP A 410 -23.31 35.20 9.85
CA ASP A 410 -24.63 34.88 9.31
C ASP A 410 -24.66 33.52 8.60
N ASP A 411 -24.89 32.46 9.38
CA ASP A 411 -24.96 31.07 8.91
C ASP A 411 -26.09 30.84 7.91
N TYR A 412 -27.18 31.61 8.01
CA TYR A 412 -28.31 31.50 7.12
C TYR A 412 -27.96 32.00 5.73
N ALA A 413 -27.31 33.16 5.65
CA ALA A 413 -26.83 33.71 4.39
C ALA A 413 -25.76 32.81 3.77
N ALA A 414 -24.84 32.28 4.58
CA ALA A 414 -23.80 31.34 4.13
C ALA A 414 -24.42 30.06 3.53
N MET A 415 -25.35 29.43 4.25
CA MET A 415 -26.01 28.21 3.82
C MET A 415 -26.88 28.47 2.57
N ARG A 416 -27.56 29.62 2.49
CA ARG A 416 -28.32 30.01 1.28
C ARG A 416 -27.41 30.11 0.06
N GLN A 417 -26.26 30.78 0.21
CA GLN A 417 -25.32 31.00 -0.88
C GLN A 417 -24.74 29.68 -1.40
N VAL A 418 -24.32 28.77 -0.51
CA VAL A 418 -23.75 27.48 -0.94
C VAL A 418 -24.78 26.60 -1.64
N LEU A 419 -25.99 26.46 -1.08
CA LEU A 419 -27.06 25.65 -1.68
C LEU A 419 -27.45 26.20 -3.05
N THR A 420 -27.65 27.51 -3.17
CA THR A 420 -27.98 28.16 -4.45
C THR A 420 -26.90 27.89 -5.50
N ARG A 421 -25.62 28.07 -5.15
CA ARG A 421 -24.50 27.83 -6.07
C ARG A 421 -24.37 26.38 -6.51
N ARG A 422 -24.56 25.43 -5.60
CA ARG A 422 -24.47 23.99 -5.89
C ARG A 422 -25.62 23.53 -6.78
N TYR A 423 -26.84 23.88 -6.39
CA TYR A 423 -28.05 23.31 -6.97
C TYR A 423 -28.54 24.05 -8.22
N ALA A 424 -28.25 25.34 -8.40
CA ALA A 424 -28.54 26.02 -9.67
C ALA A 424 -27.80 25.36 -10.84
N LYS A 425 -26.49 25.11 -10.67
CA LYS A 425 -25.69 24.39 -11.67
C LYS A 425 -26.15 22.95 -11.86
N LEU A 426 -26.56 22.28 -10.78
CA LEU A 426 -27.05 20.91 -10.86
C LEU A 426 -28.38 20.85 -11.62
N ALA A 427 -29.30 21.78 -11.36
CA ALA A 427 -30.58 21.86 -12.05
C ALA A 427 -30.40 22.05 -13.58
N GLU A 428 -29.44 22.88 -13.99
CA GLU A 428 -29.07 23.01 -15.41
C GLU A 428 -28.55 21.70 -16.00
N ALA A 429 -27.63 21.01 -15.31
CA ALA A 429 -27.10 19.73 -15.78
C ALA A 429 -28.15 18.61 -15.80
N VAL A 430 -29.08 18.60 -14.84
CA VAL A 430 -30.22 17.67 -14.80
C VAL A 430 -31.15 17.92 -15.99
N ARG A 431 -31.45 19.18 -16.30
CA ARG A 431 -32.26 19.55 -17.49
C ARG A 431 -31.60 19.13 -18.80
N ALA A 432 -30.26 19.12 -18.85
CA ALA A 432 -29.50 18.63 -19.99
C ALA A 432 -29.40 17.08 -20.06
N GLY A 433 -29.91 16.36 -19.04
CA GLY A 433 -29.82 14.90 -18.96
C GLY A 433 -28.43 14.38 -18.55
N GLU A 434 -27.57 15.26 -18.03
CA GLU A 434 -26.17 14.95 -17.71
C GLU A 434 -25.95 14.61 -16.22
N ALA A 435 -26.93 14.88 -15.36
CA ALA A 435 -26.84 14.68 -13.92
C ALA A 435 -28.19 14.30 -13.28
N ARG A 436 -28.16 13.97 -11.99
CA ARG A 436 -29.35 13.76 -11.14
C ARG A 436 -29.22 14.49 -9.82
N PHE A 437 -30.35 14.82 -9.19
CA PHE A 437 -30.37 15.34 -7.83
C PHE A 437 -30.01 14.25 -6.81
N PRO A 438 -29.48 14.62 -5.63
CA PRO A 438 -29.35 13.69 -4.51
C PRO A 438 -30.73 13.27 -3.99
N ASP A 439 -30.81 12.05 -3.45
CA ASP A 439 -32.02 11.50 -2.84
C ASP A 439 -32.29 12.10 -1.45
N LEU A 440 -31.24 12.57 -0.77
CA LEU A 440 -31.34 13.24 0.53
C LEU A 440 -30.30 14.35 0.67
N VAL A 441 -30.73 15.49 1.21
CA VAL A 441 -29.83 16.60 1.59
C VAL A 441 -29.89 16.79 3.10
N LEU A 442 -28.74 16.63 3.74
CA LEU A 442 -28.56 16.86 5.17
C LEU A 442 -27.91 18.22 5.40
N ILE A 443 -28.38 18.93 6.42
CA ILE A 443 -27.93 20.28 6.74
C ILE A 443 -27.60 20.28 8.21
N ASP A 444 -26.36 20.60 8.55
CA ASP A 444 -25.93 20.74 9.93
C ASP A 444 -26.49 22.04 10.51
N GLY A 445 -27.68 21.95 11.09
CA GLY A 445 -28.42 23.11 11.57
C GLY A 445 -29.81 22.75 12.10
N GLY A 446 -30.44 23.72 12.76
CA GLY A 446 -31.77 23.58 13.32
C GLY A 446 -32.90 23.82 12.30
N LYS A 447 -34.12 23.94 12.83
CA LYS A 447 -35.34 24.17 12.03
C LYS A 447 -35.23 25.37 11.09
N GLY A 448 -34.54 26.43 11.51
CA GLY A 448 -34.35 27.61 10.68
C GLY A 448 -33.57 27.30 9.41
N GLN A 449 -32.40 26.65 9.54
CA GLN A 449 -31.53 26.34 8.42
C GLN A 449 -32.25 25.42 7.41
N ILE A 450 -33.04 24.47 7.91
CA ILE A 450 -33.88 23.59 7.08
C ILE A 450 -34.95 24.40 6.33
N SER A 451 -35.66 25.32 7.00
CA SER A 451 -36.67 26.17 6.36
C SER A 451 -36.07 27.04 5.25
N MET A 452 -34.89 27.61 5.51
CA MET A 452 -34.14 28.37 4.52
C MET A 452 -33.78 27.51 3.31
N ALA A 453 -33.26 26.30 3.54
CA ALA A 453 -32.89 25.40 2.45
C ALA A 453 -34.09 25.01 1.58
N LYS A 454 -35.25 24.73 2.20
CA LYS A 454 -36.51 24.51 1.47
C LYS A 454 -36.84 25.68 0.55
N SER A 455 -36.74 26.92 1.04
CA SER A 455 -36.98 28.11 0.21
C SER A 455 -36.03 28.21 -0.99
N VAL A 456 -34.79 27.73 -0.88
CA VAL A 456 -33.83 27.68 -1.99
C VAL A 456 -34.27 26.64 -3.01
N PHE A 457 -34.61 25.42 -2.56
CA PHE A 457 -35.04 24.35 -3.45
C PHE A 457 -36.36 24.68 -4.17
N GLU A 458 -37.31 25.36 -3.52
CA GLU A 458 -38.56 25.82 -4.14
C GLU A 458 -38.34 26.91 -5.20
N SER A 459 -37.19 27.61 -5.17
CA SER A 459 -36.86 28.68 -6.11
C SER A 459 -36.10 28.23 -7.37
N LEU A 460 -35.65 26.97 -7.41
CA LEU A 460 -34.85 26.36 -8.48
C LEU A 460 -35.72 25.48 -9.39
#